data_AF-A0A953HDH7-F1
#
_entry.id   AF-A0A953HDH7-F1
#
_cell.length_a   1.000
_cell.length_b   1.000
_cell.length_c   1.000
_cell.angle_alpha   90.00
_cell.angle_beta   90.00
_cell.angle_gamma   90.00
#
_symmetry.space_group_name_H-M   'P 1'
#
loop_
_entity.id
_entity.type
_entity.pdbx_description
1 polymer ?
#
loop_
_entity_poly.entity_id
_entity_poly.type
_entity_poly.pdbx_seq_one_letter_code
_entity_poly.pdbx_strand_id
1 'polypeptide(L)'
;MNRKLQGGIFILVSLFFFSCSNTRYLGEGETLYKGAEVNILDSAMDKRLKKDLESELESYIRPVPNRSILGLKFRLWVWNVAGEPKKPKGIRNWLRTKIGEPPVLGEDVKLEMNNLVLEDQMFNKGFFYATSEGTKEEKKKRTKAIFDIMAGPRYHYRSIDYLPEDTTTIGRLIAQEQQNSFLKVGDPYDLNTIMAERDRIGKVLTNRGYYFFNPDYLIVLADTAADSAHRLNMQMRLKEDKMPKAAYQAFRIHDIYVLPNYRVSTNANPNRRRREAPSSDTAYYEKFTVVDRQKSVREVVFGESIQFDKGELYSEIEQNKTLSRLVGTGLFKFVKSDFTVVRDPSTITGSLFDVTYNTMLQRGLISTPDPRLDVTYSLTQYPKKRISMEAGGYTLNDARVGSRLNFSWRHRNLFKGAEQFAVKGIGGFEVQYGGQNQRPNTYNLGAEVNYTVPRFLVPFIRIRPSTAFLPKTIISAKYDYFLRTGLYRINSGTLTFGYAWKETAKKEA
;
A
#
# COMPACT_ATOMS: atom_id res chain seq x y z
N MET A 1 -23.86 45.48 -8.00
CA MET A 1 -22.77 44.91 -8.83
C MET A 1 -23.01 45.38 -10.26
N ASN A 2 -22.07 46.11 -10.86
CA ASN A 2 -22.30 46.92 -12.07
C ASN A 2 -22.64 46.04 -13.29
N ARG A 3 -23.70 46.36 -14.05
CA ARG A 3 -24.06 45.65 -15.31
C ARG A 3 -22.91 45.63 -16.33
N LYS A 4 -22.05 46.65 -16.32
CA LYS A 4 -20.80 46.70 -17.11
C LYS A 4 -19.73 45.69 -16.65
N LEU A 5 -19.68 45.37 -15.35
CA LEU A 5 -18.77 44.36 -14.78
C LEU A 5 -19.26 42.94 -15.10
N GLN A 6 -20.57 42.72 -15.04
CA GLN A 6 -21.19 41.45 -15.46
C GLN A 6 -21.02 41.19 -16.96
N GLY A 7 -21.22 42.23 -17.81
CA GLY A 7 -20.97 42.14 -19.25
C GLY A 7 -19.48 41.91 -19.58
N GLY A 8 -18.57 42.57 -18.86
CA GLY A 8 -17.12 42.37 -19.01
C GLY A 8 -16.67 40.97 -18.61
N ILE A 9 -17.20 40.40 -17.52
CA ILE A 9 -16.93 39.02 -17.11
C ILE A 9 -17.53 38.02 -18.11
N PHE A 10 -18.73 38.27 -18.64
CA PHE A 10 -19.34 37.41 -19.66
C PHE A 10 -18.55 37.42 -20.98
N ILE A 11 -17.99 38.56 -21.37
CA ILE A 11 -17.13 38.72 -22.55
C ILE A 11 -15.75 38.07 -22.34
N LEU A 12 -15.17 38.16 -21.15
CA LEU A 12 -13.91 37.49 -20.80
C LEU A 12 -14.06 35.97 -20.74
N VAL A 13 -15.17 35.48 -20.17
CA VAL A 13 -15.51 34.06 -20.13
C VAL A 13 -15.81 33.54 -21.54
N SER A 14 -16.54 34.28 -22.37
CA SER A 14 -16.81 33.88 -23.77
C SER A 14 -15.58 33.93 -24.68
N LEU A 15 -14.64 34.86 -24.45
CA LEU A 15 -13.31 34.86 -25.11
C LEU A 15 -12.44 33.66 -24.71
N PHE A 16 -12.61 33.13 -23.49
CA PHE A 16 -11.96 31.88 -23.06
C PHE A 16 -12.51 30.65 -23.80
N PHE A 17 -13.78 30.67 -24.23
CA PHE A 17 -14.40 29.54 -24.93
C PHE A 17 -14.05 29.46 -26.43
N PHE A 18 -13.73 30.57 -27.10
CA PHE A 18 -13.52 30.60 -28.56
C PHE A 18 -12.06 30.38 -29.04
N SER A 19 -11.04 30.39 -28.16
CA SER A 19 -9.62 30.32 -28.57
C SER A 19 -8.93 28.95 -28.34
N CYS A 20 -9.62 27.96 -27.79
CA CYS A 20 -8.97 26.76 -27.24
C CYS A 20 -8.72 25.59 -28.23
N SER A 21 -8.20 25.87 -29.43
CA SER A 21 -7.66 24.76 -30.26
C SER A 21 -6.15 24.63 -30.07
N ASN A 22 -5.74 23.75 -29.16
CA ASN A 22 -4.32 23.41 -28.95
C ASN A 22 -3.62 22.88 -30.22
N THR A 23 -4.38 22.45 -31.23
CA THR A 23 -3.84 21.99 -32.53
C THR A 23 -3.19 23.09 -33.37
N ARG A 24 -3.41 24.37 -33.05
CA ARG A 24 -2.74 25.50 -33.74
C ARG A 24 -1.25 25.62 -33.44
N TYR A 25 -0.80 25.00 -32.35
CA TYR A 25 0.60 25.03 -31.89
C TYR A 25 1.41 23.83 -32.40
N LEU A 26 0.79 22.93 -33.15
CA LEU A 26 1.46 21.78 -33.76
C LEU A 26 2.15 22.21 -35.06
N GLY A 27 3.27 21.57 -35.35
CA GLY A 27 4.00 21.70 -36.60
C GLY A 27 3.18 21.32 -37.84
N GLU A 28 3.83 21.44 -38.98
CA GLU A 28 3.28 20.95 -40.25
C GLU A 28 3.32 19.42 -40.26
N GLY A 29 2.22 18.76 -40.67
CA GLY A 29 2.07 17.30 -40.59
C GLY A 29 1.77 16.73 -39.20
N GLU A 30 2.03 17.47 -38.11
CA GLU A 30 1.79 16.98 -36.75
C GLU A 30 0.29 16.94 -36.36
N THR A 31 -0.09 15.86 -35.69
CA THR A 31 -1.44 15.61 -35.20
C THR A 31 -1.45 15.37 -33.69
N LEU A 32 -2.44 15.93 -32.99
CA LEU A 32 -2.58 15.74 -31.54
C LEU A 32 -3.29 14.42 -31.25
N TYR A 33 -2.68 13.56 -30.46
CA TYR A 33 -3.30 12.31 -30.04
C TYR A 33 -4.49 12.55 -29.10
N LYS A 34 -5.62 11.90 -29.40
CA LYS A 34 -6.88 12.02 -28.68
C LYS A 34 -7.21 10.84 -27.79
N GLY A 35 -6.49 9.73 -27.92
CA GLY A 35 -6.77 8.47 -27.25
C GLY A 35 -6.99 7.35 -28.25
N ALA A 36 -7.20 6.16 -27.73
CA ALA A 36 -7.53 4.98 -28.51
C ALA A 36 -8.96 4.53 -28.24
N GLU A 37 -9.47 3.73 -29.16
CA GLU A 37 -10.71 2.97 -29.03
C GLU A 37 -10.39 1.52 -29.39
N VAL A 38 -10.96 0.60 -28.63
CA VAL A 38 -10.85 -0.84 -28.90
C VAL A 38 -12.21 -1.36 -29.29
N ASN A 39 -12.28 -2.06 -30.42
CA ASN A 39 -13.50 -2.72 -30.87
C ASN A 39 -13.25 -4.22 -30.95
N ILE A 40 -14.05 -5.02 -30.26
CA ILE A 40 -14.03 -6.48 -30.45
C ILE A 40 -14.98 -6.83 -31.59
N LEU A 41 -14.52 -7.53 -32.62
CA LEU A 41 -15.32 -7.80 -33.82
C LEU A 41 -16.24 -9.03 -33.68
N ASP A 42 -16.01 -9.89 -32.68
CA ASP A 42 -16.76 -11.11 -32.43
C ASP A 42 -18.23 -10.83 -32.06
N SER A 43 -19.12 -10.95 -33.03
CA SER A 43 -20.55 -10.66 -32.89
C SER A 43 -21.29 -11.65 -31.98
N ALA A 44 -20.76 -12.86 -31.84
CA ALA A 44 -21.31 -13.91 -30.98
C ALA A 44 -20.93 -13.75 -29.49
N MET A 45 -20.01 -12.84 -29.15
CA MET A 45 -19.60 -12.59 -27.78
C MET A 45 -20.72 -11.90 -26.99
N ASP A 46 -20.86 -12.24 -25.71
CA ASP A 46 -21.77 -11.55 -24.80
C ASP A 46 -21.47 -10.04 -24.76
N LYS A 47 -22.52 -9.21 -24.86
CA LYS A 47 -22.39 -7.75 -24.99
C LYS A 47 -21.76 -7.09 -23.76
N ARG A 48 -22.02 -7.62 -22.56
CA ARG A 48 -21.46 -7.07 -21.33
C ARG A 48 -19.98 -7.41 -21.23
N LEU A 49 -19.63 -8.69 -21.45
CA LEU A 49 -18.24 -9.13 -21.49
C LEU A 49 -17.42 -8.34 -22.52
N LYS A 50 -17.97 -8.16 -23.72
CA LYS A 50 -17.36 -7.37 -24.78
C LYS A 50 -17.01 -5.95 -24.33
N LYS A 51 -17.99 -5.24 -23.76
CA LYS A 51 -17.80 -3.86 -23.28
C LYS A 51 -16.79 -3.77 -22.13
N ASP A 52 -16.84 -4.73 -21.22
CA ASP A 52 -15.91 -4.79 -20.09
C ASP A 52 -14.46 -5.03 -20.58
N LEU A 53 -14.27 -5.92 -21.57
CA LEU A 53 -12.97 -6.17 -22.20
C LEU A 53 -12.47 -4.96 -22.98
N GLU A 54 -13.29 -4.33 -23.82
CA GLU A 54 -12.92 -3.12 -24.58
C GLU A 54 -12.41 -2.02 -23.64
N SER A 55 -13.14 -1.75 -22.55
CA SER A 55 -12.73 -0.76 -21.56
C SER A 55 -11.47 -1.15 -20.80
N GLU A 56 -11.26 -2.44 -20.52
CA GLU A 56 -10.04 -2.92 -19.86
C GLU A 56 -8.83 -2.76 -20.80
N LEU A 57 -8.99 -3.16 -22.06
CA LEU A 57 -7.96 -3.14 -23.10
C LEU A 57 -7.50 -1.73 -23.46
N GLU A 58 -8.43 -0.77 -23.58
CA GLU A 58 -8.11 0.64 -23.80
C GLU A 58 -7.15 1.21 -22.74
N SER A 59 -7.21 0.70 -21.50
CA SER A 59 -6.37 1.17 -20.39
C SER A 59 -4.90 0.76 -20.52
N TYR A 60 -4.59 -0.25 -21.33
CA TYR A 60 -3.22 -0.73 -21.57
C TYR A 60 -2.52 0.00 -22.71
N ILE A 61 -3.27 0.66 -23.59
CA ILE A 61 -2.72 1.34 -24.77
C ILE A 61 -1.82 2.51 -24.36
N ARG A 62 -0.68 2.64 -25.05
CA ARG A 62 0.31 3.70 -24.84
C ARG A 62 0.69 4.39 -26.16
N PRO A 63 1.00 5.70 -26.12
CA PRO A 63 1.01 6.59 -24.97
C PRO A 63 -0.39 6.96 -24.47
N VAL A 64 -0.50 7.44 -23.23
CA VAL A 64 -1.77 8.00 -22.72
C VAL A 64 -1.94 9.42 -23.26
N PRO A 65 -3.12 9.82 -23.77
CA PRO A 65 -3.32 11.17 -24.30
C PRO A 65 -3.17 12.25 -23.21
N ASN A 66 -2.86 13.47 -23.65
CA ASN A 66 -2.84 14.66 -22.78
C ASN A 66 -4.08 14.76 -21.89
N ARG A 67 -3.88 15.04 -20.60
CA ARG A 67 -4.93 15.05 -19.58
C ARG A 67 -5.91 16.18 -19.86
N SER A 68 -7.20 15.89 -19.66
CA SER A 68 -8.26 16.90 -19.78
C SER A 68 -8.96 17.09 -18.44
N ILE A 69 -9.31 18.34 -18.14
CA ILE A 69 -10.13 18.73 -16.99
C ILE A 69 -11.34 19.44 -17.59
N LEU A 70 -12.55 18.92 -17.35
CA LEU A 70 -13.79 19.43 -17.95
C LEU A 70 -13.71 19.54 -19.50
N GLY A 71 -13.03 18.59 -20.14
CA GLY A 71 -12.81 18.58 -21.60
C GLY A 71 -11.70 19.52 -22.10
N LEU A 72 -11.13 20.35 -21.23
CA LEU A 72 -10.03 21.26 -21.57
C LEU A 72 -8.68 20.64 -21.25
N LYS A 73 -7.79 20.57 -22.26
CA LYS A 73 -6.39 20.15 -22.07
C LYS A 73 -5.56 21.33 -21.52
N PHE A 74 -5.84 21.73 -20.27
CA PHE A 74 -5.26 22.92 -19.63
C PHE A 74 -3.74 22.86 -19.53
N ARG A 75 -3.17 21.72 -19.12
CA ARG A 75 -1.71 21.57 -19.01
C ARG A 75 -1.01 21.66 -20.37
N LEU A 76 -1.61 21.08 -21.41
CA LEU A 76 -1.10 21.22 -22.77
C LEU A 76 -1.16 22.69 -23.24
N TRP A 77 -2.24 23.39 -22.91
CA TRP A 77 -2.35 24.82 -23.21
C TRP A 77 -1.26 25.63 -22.50
N VAL A 78 -1.00 25.36 -21.21
CA VAL A 78 0.09 26.02 -20.46
C VAL A 78 1.45 25.75 -21.11
N TRP A 79 1.71 24.51 -21.56
CA TRP A 79 2.93 24.16 -22.28
C TRP A 79 3.09 24.99 -23.56
N ASN A 80 2.04 25.03 -24.38
CA ASN A 80 2.02 25.70 -25.66
C ASN A 80 2.20 27.22 -25.53
N VAL A 81 1.50 27.85 -24.58
CA VAL A 81 1.62 29.29 -24.31
C VAL A 81 2.98 29.63 -23.68
N ALA A 82 3.50 28.77 -22.82
CA ALA A 82 4.81 28.97 -22.23
C ALA A 82 5.91 28.93 -23.30
N GLY A 83 5.77 28.21 -24.41
CA GLY A 83 6.76 28.18 -25.52
C GLY A 83 8.19 27.83 -25.06
N GLU A 84 9.21 28.01 -25.90
CA GLU A 84 10.58 27.60 -25.55
C GLU A 84 11.30 28.58 -24.61
N PRO A 85 11.76 28.14 -23.42
CA PRO A 85 12.37 29.03 -22.46
C PRO A 85 13.81 29.34 -22.87
N LYS A 86 14.11 30.63 -23.09
CA LYS A 86 15.46 31.11 -23.41
C LYS A 86 16.46 31.02 -22.24
N LYS A 87 16.00 30.72 -21.02
CA LYS A 87 16.83 30.58 -19.82
C LYS A 87 16.38 29.37 -18.99
N PRO A 88 17.31 28.59 -18.40
CA PRO A 88 17.00 27.39 -17.62
C PRO A 88 16.32 27.69 -16.27
N LYS A 89 16.41 28.93 -15.77
CA LYS A 89 15.74 29.37 -14.53
C LYS A 89 14.86 30.58 -14.83
N GLY A 90 13.54 30.44 -14.67
CA GLY A 90 12.57 31.51 -14.88
C GLY A 90 11.11 31.03 -14.83
N ILE A 91 10.17 31.96 -14.64
CA ILE A 91 8.72 31.70 -14.54
C ILE A 91 8.21 30.92 -15.76
N ARG A 92 8.72 31.25 -16.96
CA ARG A 92 8.38 30.57 -18.22
C ARG A 92 8.82 29.09 -18.23
N ASN A 93 10.03 28.80 -17.76
CA ASN A 93 10.51 27.42 -17.63
C ASN A 93 9.73 26.66 -16.54
N TRP A 94 9.38 27.33 -15.44
CA TRP A 94 8.57 26.75 -14.38
C TRP A 94 7.14 26.42 -14.87
N LEU A 95 6.48 27.33 -15.59
CA LEU A 95 5.17 27.10 -16.20
C LEU A 95 5.22 25.91 -17.17
N ARG A 96 6.23 25.86 -18.05
CA ARG A 96 6.37 24.78 -19.02
C ARG A 96 6.67 23.43 -18.37
N THR A 97 7.59 23.36 -17.40
CA THR A 97 8.07 22.07 -16.85
C THR A 97 7.33 21.58 -15.60
N LYS A 98 6.73 22.47 -14.80
CA LYS A 98 6.05 22.09 -13.55
C LYS A 98 4.53 22.09 -13.66
N ILE A 99 3.95 22.87 -14.58
CA ILE A 99 2.50 22.97 -14.76
C ILE A 99 2.06 22.39 -16.11
N GLY A 100 2.82 22.69 -17.17
CA GLY A 100 2.52 22.24 -18.51
C GLY A 100 2.85 20.77 -18.77
N GLU A 101 2.29 20.23 -19.84
CA GLU A 101 2.65 18.93 -20.40
C GLU A 101 2.86 19.04 -21.92
N PRO A 102 3.88 18.40 -22.49
CA PRO A 102 4.12 18.44 -23.94
C PRO A 102 2.96 17.79 -24.72
N PRO A 103 2.75 18.18 -26.00
CA PRO A 103 1.79 17.49 -26.86
C PRO A 103 2.19 16.02 -27.00
N VAL A 104 1.22 15.13 -26.82
CA VAL A 104 1.35 13.73 -27.25
C VAL A 104 0.90 13.66 -28.69
N LEU A 105 1.80 13.26 -29.58
CA LEU A 105 1.58 13.28 -31.02
C LEU A 105 0.96 11.96 -31.50
N GLY A 106 0.26 12.02 -32.63
CA GLY A 106 -0.28 10.82 -33.29
C GLY A 106 0.81 9.84 -33.71
N GLU A 107 2.00 10.35 -34.05
CA GLU A 107 3.18 9.55 -34.39
C GLU A 107 3.71 8.73 -33.21
N ASP A 108 3.61 9.26 -31.98
CA ASP A 108 4.06 8.58 -30.75
C ASP A 108 3.33 7.25 -30.50
N VAL A 109 2.16 7.06 -31.11
CA VAL A 109 1.37 5.83 -31.02
C VAL A 109 1.96 4.77 -31.95
N LYS A 110 2.69 3.83 -31.38
CA LYS A 110 3.25 2.68 -32.10
C LYS A 110 2.19 1.58 -32.19
N LEU A 111 1.54 1.45 -33.35
CA LEU A 111 0.42 0.52 -33.54
C LEU A 111 0.84 -0.94 -33.29
N GLU A 112 1.94 -1.38 -33.91
CA GLU A 112 2.45 -2.75 -33.76
C GLU A 112 2.71 -3.13 -32.29
N MET A 113 3.36 -2.24 -31.54
CA MET A 113 3.64 -2.50 -30.12
C MET A 113 2.36 -2.59 -29.29
N ASN A 114 1.36 -1.76 -29.60
CA ASN A 114 0.07 -1.83 -28.91
C ASN A 114 -0.72 -3.07 -29.31
N ASN A 115 -0.67 -3.51 -30.57
CA ASN A 115 -1.28 -4.77 -30.99
C ASN A 115 -0.74 -5.94 -30.17
N LEU A 116 0.58 -6.06 -30.04
CA LEU A 116 1.21 -7.11 -29.23
C LEU A 116 0.79 -7.05 -27.75
N VAL A 117 0.66 -5.84 -27.19
CA VAL A 117 0.17 -5.66 -25.81
C VAL A 117 -1.29 -6.11 -25.70
N LEU A 118 -2.15 -5.72 -26.63
CA LEU A 118 -3.56 -6.09 -26.62
C LEU A 118 -3.75 -7.62 -26.78
N GLU A 119 -2.98 -8.23 -27.68
CA GLU A 119 -2.94 -9.69 -27.87
C GLU A 119 -2.47 -10.42 -26.60
N ASP A 120 -1.40 -9.95 -25.95
CA ASP A 120 -0.93 -10.50 -24.67
C ASP A 120 -2.00 -10.37 -23.57
N GLN A 121 -2.69 -9.24 -23.49
CA GLN A 121 -3.78 -9.07 -22.52
C GLN A 121 -4.96 -10.00 -22.81
N MET A 122 -5.30 -10.20 -24.09
CA MET A 122 -6.33 -11.16 -24.50
C MET A 122 -5.90 -12.61 -24.18
N PHE A 123 -4.63 -12.95 -24.43
CA PHE A 123 -4.05 -14.24 -24.06
C PHE A 123 -4.17 -14.49 -22.55
N ASN A 124 -3.85 -13.47 -21.73
CA ASN A 124 -3.98 -13.53 -20.27
C ASN A 124 -5.42 -13.74 -19.79
N LYS A 125 -6.43 -13.44 -20.63
CA LYS A 125 -7.87 -13.66 -20.38
C LYS A 125 -8.41 -14.95 -21.01
N GLY A 126 -7.55 -15.79 -21.57
CA GLY A 126 -7.92 -17.08 -22.14
C GLY A 126 -8.28 -17.05 -23.63
N PHE A 127 -8.05 -15.95 -24.32
CA PHE A 127 -8.22 -15.83 -25.77
C PHE A 127 -6.87 -16.06 -26.47
N PHE A 128 -6.43 -17.30 -26.53
CA PHE A 128 -5.05 -17.65 -26.92
C PHE A 128 -4.70 -17.40 -28.39
N TYR A 129 -5.71 -17.16 -29.23
CA TYR A 129 -5.55 -16.93 -30.67
C TYR A 129 -6.10 -15.55 -31.07
N ALA A 130 -6.23 -14.63 -30.11
CA ALA A 130 -6.67 -13.29 -30.41
C ALA A 130 -5.66 -12.56 -31.30
N THR A 131 -6.15 -11.77 -32.23
CA THR A 131 -5.34 -10.91 -33.10
C THR A 131 -5.85 -9.48 -33.02
N SER A 132 -4.94 -8.51 -33.05
CA SER A 132 -5.26 -7.08 -33.01
C SER A 132 -4.73 -6.37 -34.25
N GLU A 133 -5.60 -5.65 -34.94
CA GLU A 133 -5.22 -4.76 -36.04
C GLU A 133 -5.46 -3.31 -35.65
N GLY A 134 -4.39 -2.51 -35.71
CA GLY A 134 -4.39 -1.12 -35.28
C GLY A 134 -4.39 -0.19 -36.49
N THR A 135 -5.25 0.80 -36.50
CA THR A 135 -5.29 1.88 -37.50
C THR A 135 -5.27 3.26 -36.84
N LYS A 136 -4.95 4.29 -37.62
CA LYS A 136 -5.00 5.69 -37.18
C LYS A 136 -6.01 6.45 -38.03
N GLU A 137 -6.98 7.05 -37.37
CA GLU A 137 -7.87 8.02 -38.00
C GLU A 137 -7.40 9.44 -37.71
N GLU A 138 -7.10 10.18 -38.78
CA GLU A 138 -6.65 11.57 -38.68
C GLU A 138 -7.72 12.54 -39.19
N LYS A 139 -8.17 13.44 -38.31
CA LYS A 139 -9.17 14.45 -38.65
C LYS A 139 -8.87 15.77 -37.96
N LYS A 140 -8.77 16.86 -38.73
CA LYS A 140 -8.55 18.23 -38.22
C LYS A 140 -7.32 18.34 -37.27
N LYS A 141 -6.16 17.82 -37.70
CA LYS A 141 -4.91 17.72 -36.91
C LYS A 141 -5.05 16.96 -35.58
N ARG A 142 -5.88 15.93 -35.56
CA ARG A 142 -6.08 15.06 -34.39
C ARG A 142 -6.06 13.62 -34.85
N THR A 143 -5.38 12.79 -34.08
CA THR A 143 -5.28 11.36 -34.35
C THR A 143 -5.98 10.58 -33.26
N LYS A 144 -6.86 9.67 -33.67
CA LYS A 144 -7.45 8.61 -32.83
C LYS A 144 -6.87 7.29 -33.32
N ALA A 145 -6.40 6.46 -32.39
CA ALA A 145 -6.02 5.10 -32.73
C ALA A 145 -7.23 4.19 -32.56
N ILE A 146 -7.45 3.29 -33.50
CA ILE A 146 -8.54 2.32 -33.45
C ILE A 146 -7.90 0.94 -33.52
N PHE A 147 -8.26 0.07 -32.58
CA PHE A 147 -7.76 -1.29 -32.51
C PHE A 147 -8.94 -2.24 -32.63
N ASP A 148 -9.00 -2.94 -33.77
CA ASP A 148 -10.01 -3.94 -34.04
C ASP A 148 -9.44 -5.31 -33.66
N ILE A 149 -10.10 -5.98 -32.71
CA ILE A 149 -9.66 -7.24 -32.13
C ILE A 149 -10.59 -8.36 -32.59
N MET A 150 -10.02 -9.40 -33.16
CA MET A 150 -10.67 -10.69 -33.31
C MET A 150 -10.25 -11.55 -32.13
N ALA A 151 -11.12 -11.69 -31.14
CA ALA A 151 -10.85 -12.38 -29.89
C ALA A 151 -10.78 -13.91 -30.08
N GLY A 152 -11.68 -14.45 -30.92
CA GLY A 152 -11.82 -15.89 -31.07
C GLY A 152 -12.39 -16.55 -29.81
N PRO A 153 -12.29 -17.89 -29.70
CA PRO A 153 -12.88 -18.63 -28.60
C PRO A 153 -12.10 -18.44 -27.30
N ARG A 154 -12.85 -18.26 -26.20
CA ARG A 154 -12.29 -18.19 -24.87
C ARG A 154 -12.12 -19.59 -24.27
N TYR A 155 -10.94 -19.89 -23.78
CA TYR A 155 -10.66 -21.18 -23.16
C TYR A 155 -11.17 -21.25 -21.72
N HIS A 156 -11.73 -22.40 -21.36
CA HIS A 156 -12.25 -22.68 -20.01
C HIS A 156 -11.54 -23.89 -19.39
N TYR A 157 -11.48 -23.94 -18.06
CA TYR A 157 -10.87 -25.06 -17.35
C TYR A 157 -11.72 -26.32 -17.49
N ARG A 158 -11.20 -27.35 -18.16
CA ARG A 158 -11.79 -28.70 -18.16
C ARG A 158 -11.44 -29.46 -16.90
N SER A 159 -10.18 -29.37 -16.47
CA SER A 159 -9.64 -29.99 -15.28
C SER A 159 -8.58 -29.07 -14.67
N ILE A 160 -8.43 -29.16 -13.35
CA ILE A 160 -7.44 -28.41 -12.57
C ILE A 160 -6.80 -29.38 -11.59
N ASP A 161 -5.59 -29.80 -11.90
CA ASP A 161 -4.82 -30.73 -11.07
C ASP A 161 -3.79 -29.95 -10.25
N TYR A 162 -3.94 -30.01 -8.93
CA TYR A 162 -3.00 -29.39 -8.00
C TYR A 162 -1.93 -30.40 -7.57
N LEU A 163 -0.68 -30.13 -7.95
CA LEU A 163 0.48 -30.93 -7.57
C LEU A 163 0.23 -32.44 -7.79
N PRO A 164 -0.11 -32.87 -9.02
CA PRO A 164 -0.36 -34.28 -9.30
C PRO A 164 0.85 -35.11 -8.88
N GLU A 165 0.61 -36.23 -8.21
CA GLU A 165 1.62 -37.18 -7.72
C GLU A 165 2.51 -36.67 -6.55
N ASP A 166 2.30 -35.44 -6.07
CA ASP A 166 3.04 -34.89 -4.92
C ASP A 166 2.50 -35.44 -3.59
N THR A 167 3.29 -36.32 -2.96
CA THR A 167 2.99 -36.91 -1.64
C THR A 167 3.67 -36.19 -0.48
N THR A 168 4.37 -35.08 -0.75
CA THR A 168 5.04 -34.29 0.27
C THR A 168 4.05 -33.63 1.23
N THR A 169 4.54 -33.14 2.36
CA THR A 169 3.71 -32.38 3.30
C THR A 169 3.11 -31.13 2.64
N ILE A 170 3.85 -30.45 1.75
CA ILE A 170 3.33 -29.28 1.02
C ILE A 170 2.16 -29.67 0.12
N GLY A 171 2.32 -30.74 -0.68
CA GLY A 171 1.26 -31.28 -1.53
C GLY A 171 -0.02 -31.56 -0.75
N ARG A 172 0.09 -32.25 0.39
CA ARG A 172 -1.07 -32.54 1.27
C ARG A 172 -1.73 -31.29 1.84
N LEU A 173 -0.95 -30.28 2.27
CA LEU A 173 -1.50 -29.04 2.80
C LEU A 173 -2.26 -28.26 1.72
N ILE A 174 -1.76 -28.25 0.48
CA ILE A 174 -2.43 -27.61 -0.66
C ILE A 174 -3.72 -28.35 -1.01
N ALA A 175 -3.69 -29.68 -1.08
CA ALA A 175 -4.87 -30.49 -1.37
C ALA A 175 -6.01 -30.25 -0.35
N GLN A 176 -5.68 -30.12 0.94
CA GLN A 176 -6.65 -29.79 1.99
C GLN A 176 -7.31 -28.40 1.82
N GLU A 177 -6.61 -27.47 1.17
CA GLU A 177 -7.08 -26.10 0.92
C GLU A 177 -7.71 -25.92 -0.46
N GLN A 178 -7.85 -26.98 -1.24
CA GLN A 178 -8.39 -26.93 -2.60
C GLN A 178 -9.87 -26.52 -2.63
N GLN A 179 -10.65 -26.86 -1.59
CA GLN A 179 -12.05 -26.41 -1.45
C GLN A 179 -12.21 -24.88 -1.40
N ASN A 180 -11.15 -24.16 -1.00
CA ASN A 180 -11.10 -22.70 -0.91
C ASN A 180 -10.43 -22.05 -2.15
N SER A 181 -10.16 -22.85 -3.20
CA SER A 181 -9.52 -22.40 -4.44
C SER A 181 -10.34 -21.31 -5.14
N PHE A 182 -9.63 -20.32 -5.68
CA PHE A 182 -10.24 -19.33 -6.59
C PHE A 182 -10.48 -19.90 -8.00
N LEU A 183 -9.75 -20.95 -8.37
CA LEU A 183 -9.90 -21.63 -9.65
C LEU A 183 -10.97 -22.72 -9.55
N LYS A 184 -11.88 -22.78 -10.52
CA LYS A 184 -12.95 -23.79 -10.60
C LYS A 184 -13.06 -24.36 -12.01
N VAL A 185 -13.41 -25.63 -12.10
CA VAL A 185 -13.71 -26.28 -13.37
C VAL A 185 -14.91 -25.60 -14.02
N GLY A 186 -14.81 -25.30 -15.30
CA GLY A 186 -15.81 -24.57 -16.08
C GLY A 186 -15.60 -23.06 -16.11
N ASP A 187 -14.84 -22.47 -15.18
CA ASP A 187 -14.51 -21.05 -15.22
C ASP A 187 -13.57 -20.74 -16.41
N PRO A 188 -13.62 -19.52 -16.97
CA PRO A 188 -12.71 -19.13 -18.02
C PRO A 188 -11.27 -19.02 -17.50
N TYR A 189 -10.30 -19.28 -18.37
CA TYR A 189 -8.90 -19.01 -18.06
C TYR A 189 -8.68 -17.53 -17.78
N ASP A 190 -7.98 -17.23 -16.68
CA ASP A 190 -7.55 -15.87 -16.35
C ASP A 190 -6.25 -15.92 -15.54
N LEU A 191 -5.18 -15.32 -16.08
CA LEU A 191 -3.85 -15.31 -15.46
C LEU A 191 -3.85 -14.62 -14.09
N ASN A 192 -4.65 -13.56 -13.90
CA ASN A 192 -4.71 -12.87 -12.61
C ASN A 192 -5.36 -13.75 -11.55
N THR A 193 -6.37 -14.54 -11.92
CA THR A 193 -6.98 -15.52 -11.00
C THR A 193 -5.98 -16.60 -10.59
N ILE A 194 -5.17 -17.07 -11.54
CA ILE A 194 -4.09 -18.03 -11.28
C ILE A 194 -3.03 -17.43 -10.35
N MET A 195 -2.60 -16.18 -10.59
CA MET A 195 -1.66 -15.48 -9.72
C MET A 195 -2.23 -15.30 -8.31
N ALA A 196 -3.50 -14.91 -8.19
CA ALA A 196 -4.17 -14.78 -6.91
C ALA A 196 -4.27 -16.13 -6.16
N GLU A 197 -4.48 -17.23 -6.87
CA GLU A 197 -4.48 -18.57 -6.27
C GLU A 197 -3.09 -18.98 -5.78
N ARG A 198 -2.04 -18.69 -6.56
CA ARG A 198 -0.65 -18.91 -6.13
C ARG A 198 -0.30 -18.10 -4.87
N ASP A 199 -0.72 -16.84 -4.81
CA ASP A 199 -0.56 -15.99 -3.62
C ASP A 199 -1.36 -16.51 -2.42
N ARG A 200 -2.58 -17.01 -2.64
CA ARG A 200 -3.41 -17.63 -1.59
C ARG A 200 -2.73 -18.87 -1.00
N ILE A 201 -2.25 -19.77 -1.86
CA ILE A 201 -1.50 -20.96 -1.44
C ILE A 201 -0.22 -20.56 -0.71
N GLY A 202 0.52 -19.59 -1.26
CA GLY A 202 1.71 -19.03 -0.59
C GLY A 202 1.40 -18.56 0.82
N LYS A 203 0.31 -17.81 1.01
CA LYS A 203 -0.15 -17.38 2.34
C LYS A 203 -0.55 -18.54 3.25
N VAL A 204 -1.21 -19.58 2.73
CA VAL A 204 -1.51 -20.78 3.52
C VAL A 204 -0.22 -21.38 4.07
N LEU A 205 0.78 -21.57 3.20
CA LEU A 205 2.04 -22.19 3.57
C LEU A 205 2.87 -21.30 4.51
N THR A 206 3.00 -20.01 4.23
CA THR A 206 3.73 -19.08 5.12
C THR A 206 3.05 -18.98 6.49
N ASN A 207 1.73 -19.16 6.58
CA ASN A 207 1.00 -19.24 7.86
C ASN A 207 1.03 -20.61 8.53
N ARG A 208 1.65 -21.62 7.91
CA ARG A 208 1.91 -22.95 8.47
C ARG A 208 3.41 -23.19 8.69
N GLY A 209 4.20 -22.13 8.82
CA GLY A 209 5.62 -22.21 9.15
C GLY A 209 6.57 -22.17 7.96
N TYR A 210 6.10 -22.23 6.71
CA TYR A 210 6.98 -22.28 5.53
C TYR A 210 7.54 -20.89 5.18
N TYR A 211 8.39 -20.34 6.05
CA TYR A 211 8.94 -18.99 5.98
C TYR A 211 9.62 -18.66 4.64
N PHE A 212 10.34 -19.63 4.08
CA PHE A 212 11.08 -19.45 2.83
C PHE A 212 10.27 -19.78 1.58
N PHE A 213 8.98 -20.14 1.71
CA PHE A 213 8.15 -20.42 0.55
C PHE A 213 7.76 -19.14 -0.17
N ASN A 214 7.86 -19.15 -1.50
CA ASN A 214 7.46 -18.06 -2.37
C ASN A 214 6.41 -18.57 -3.37
N PRO A 215 5.29 -17.84 -3.61
CA PRO A 215 4.31 -18.16 -4.66
C PRO A 215 4.91 -18.43 -6.05
N ASP A 216 6.08 -17.88 -6.36
CA ASP A 216 6.85 -18.12 -7.59
C ASP A 216 7.45 -19.51 -7.72
N TYR A 217 7.44 -20.31 -6.67
CA TYR A 217 7.74 -21.74 -6.75
C TYR A 217 6.60 -22.57 -7.31
N LEU A 218 5.39 -22.02 -7.43
CA LEU A 218 4.28 -22.67 -8.13
C LEU A 218 4.32 -22.29 -9.62
N ILE A 219 4.39 -23.28 -10.50
CA ILE A 219 4.14 -23.14 -11.94
C ILE A 219 2.78 -23.68 -12.31
N VAL A 220 2.26 -23.15 -13.40
CA VAL A 220 1.07 -23.64 -14.06
C VAL A 220 1.43 -24.03 -15.48
N LEU A 221 1.04 -25.23 -15.85
CA LEU A 221 1.08 -25.75 -17.21
C LEU A 221 -0.36 -25.82 -17.71
N ALA A 222 -0.65 -25.18 -18.85
CA ALA A 222 -1.94 -25.21 -19.50
C ALA A 222 -1.81 -26.00 -20.80
N ASP A 223 -2.44 -27.17 -20.86
CA ASP A 223 -2.49 -28.00 -22.06
C ASP A 223 -3.78 -27.74 -22.82
N THR A 224 -3.65 -27.17 -24.02
CA THR A 224 -4.74 -26.87 -24.96
C THR A 224 -4.88 -27.92 -26.07
N ALA A 225 -3.99 -28.91 -26.15
CA ALA A 225 -3.92 -29.86 -27.27
C ALA A 225 -5.09 -30.87 -27.28
N ALA A 226 -5.80 -31.01 -26.15
CA ALA A 226 -6.73 -32.11 -25.92
C ALA A 226 -8.21 -31.82 -26.25
N ASP A 227 -8.58 -30.64 -26.73
CA ASP A 227 -10.01 -30.31 -26.89
C ASP A 227 -10.35 -29.30 -28.00
N SER A 228 -11.10 -29.76 -28.99
CA SER A 228 -11.73 -28.91 -30.01
C SER A 228 -12.85 -28.02 -29.45
N ALA A 229 -13.30 -28.24 -28.21
CA ALA A 229 -14.32 -27.43 -27.55
C ALA A 229 -13.73 -26.23 -26.78
N HIS A 230 -12.48 -25.83 -27.05
CA HIS A 230 -11.81 -24.70 -26.41
C HIS A 230 -11.77 -24.83 -24.88
N ARG A 231 -11.34 -26.01 -24.43
CA ARG A 231 -11.11 -26.27 -23.01
C ARG A 231 -9.66 -26.70 -22.81
N LEU A 232 -9.12 -26.40 -21.63
CA LEU A 232 -7.75 -26.74 -21.30
C LEU A 232 -7.67 -27.57 -20.02
N ASN A 233 -6.65 -28.40 -19.93
CA ASN A 233 -6.28 -29.09 -18.71
C ASN A 233 -5.17 -28.28 -18.03
N MET A 234 -5.44 -27.82 -16.81
CA MET A 234 -4.47 -27.07 -16.03
C MET A 234 -3.78 -27.99 -15.03
N GLN A 235 -2.45 -27.91 -14.96
CA GLN A 235 -1.67 -28.58 -13.92
C GLN A 235 -0.80 -27.57 -13.18
N MET A 236 -0.96 -27.49 -11.87
CA MET A 236 -0.06 -26.74 -10.99
C MET A 236 1.05 -27.67 -10.50
N ARG A 237 2.31 -27.24 -10.56
CA ARG A 237 3.48 -28.01 -10.11
C ARG A 237 4.44 -27.14 -9.30
N LEU A 238 5.32 -27.76 -8.52
CA LEU A 238 6.45 -27.08 -7.87
C LEU A 238 7.62 -26.93 -8.85
N LYS A 239 8.30 -25.78 -8.82
CA LYS A 239 9.61 -25.56 -9.47
C LYS A 239 10.70 -26.17 -8.59
N GLU A 240 10.78 -27.49 -8.54
CA GLU A 240 11.71 -28.18 -7.65
C GLU A 240 13.18 -27.77 -7.87
N ASP A 241 13.54 -27.46 -9.12
CA ASP A 241 14.86 -26.99 -9.56
C ASP A 241 15.24 -25.62 -8.98
N LYS A 242 14.26 -24.75 -8.68
CA LYS A 242 14.49 -23.38 -8.18
C LYS A 242 14.18 -23.22 -6.69
N MET A 243 13.52 -24.19 -6.08
CA MET A 243 13.06 -24.11 -4.71
C MET A 243 14.19 -24.53 -3.74
N PRO A 244 14.66 -23.64 -2.84
CA PRO A 244 15.72 -23.98 -1.90
C PRO A 244 15.23 -25.02 -0.89
N LYS A 245 16.13 -25.88 -0.38
CA LYS A 245 15.80 -26.92 0.61
C LYS A 245 15.03 -26.38 1.82
N ALA A 246 15.37 -25.17 2.29
CA ALA A 246 14.69 -24.52 3.40
C ALA A 246 13.21 -24.19 3.10
N ALA A 247 12.82 -23.98 1.85
CA ALA A 247 11.42 -23.70 1.50
C ALA A 247 10.50 -24.93 1.63
N TYR A 248 11.06 -26.14 1.74
CA TYR A 248 10.31 -27.38 2.01
C TYR A 248 10.05 -27.62 3.50
N GLN A 249 10.59 -26.77 4.36
CA GLN A 249 10.58 -26.95 5.80
C GLN A 249 9.65 -25.94 6.48
N ALA A 250 8.84 -26.43 7.42
CA ALA A 250 8.08 -25.59 8.33
C ALA A 250 8.98 -25.19 9.51
N PHE A 251 9.05 -23.90 9.79
CA PHE A 251 9.86 -23.33 10.85
C PHE A 251 9.02 -22.94 12.06
N ARG A 252 9.60 -23.13 13.25
CA ARG A 252 9.07 -22.61 14.52
C ARG A 252 9.86 -21.41 15.00
N ILE A 253 9.19 -20.52 15.71
CA ILE A 253 9.82 -19.40 16.41
C ILE A 253 10.60 -19.95 17.61
N HIS A 254 11.88 -19.58 17.73
CA HIS A 254 12.74 -20.01 18.82
C HIS A 254 12.89 -18.88 19.84
N ASP A 255 13.84 -17.96 19.64
CA ASP A 255 14.00 -16.79 20.50
C ASP A 255 13.55 -15.50 19.83
N ILE A 256 12.97 -14.61 20.63
CA ILE A 256 12.52 -13.29 20.20
C ILE A 256 13.34 -12.22 20.91
N TYR A 257 14.03 -11.38 20.14
CA TYR A 257 14.87 -10.30 20.62
C TYR A 257 14.30 -8.94 20.21
N VAL A 258 14.35 -7.97 21.12
CA VAL A 258 13.84 -6.61 20.88
C VAL A 258 14.93 -5.59 21.16
N LEU A 259 15.24 -4.77 20.15
CA LEU A 259 16.22 -3.69 20.22
C LEU A 259 15.50 -2.35 20.04
N PRO A 260 15.01 -1.71 21.12
CA PRO A 260 14.15 -0.53 21.02
C PRO A 260 14.88 0.77 20.64
N ASN A 261 16.21 0.76 20.64
CA ASN A 261 17.08 1.88 20.33
C ASN A 261 18.04 1.55 19.18
N TYR A 262 17.56 0.82 18.17
CA TYR A 262 18.38 0.47 17.03
C TYR A 262 18.72 1.73 16.22
N ARG A 263 20.01 1.98 16.04
CA ARG A 263 20.53 3.00 15.12
C ARG A 263 21.31 2.28 14.02
N VAL A 264 20.87 2.47 12.78
CA VAL A 264 21.62 2.07 11.59
C VAL A 264 22.90 2.90 11.58
N SER A 265 24.01 2.28 11.96
CA SER A 265 25.33 2.88 11.76
C SER A 265 25.74 2.55 10.33
N THR A 266 26.00 3.58 9.52
CA THR A 266 26.45 3.44 8.13
C THR A 266 27.82 2.77 8.00
N ASN A 267 28.56 2.60 9.11
CA ASN A 267 29.92 2.04 9.14
C ASN A 267 30.05 0.78 10.02
N ALA A 268 28.94 0.19 10.49
CA ALA A 268 29.00 -1.02 11.31
C ALA A 268 28.70 -2.27 10.49
N ASN A 269 29.65 -3.19 10.44
CA ASN A 269 29.45 -4.53 9.90
C ASN A 269 28.25 -5.20 10.62
N PRO A 270 27.13 -5.49 9.94
CA PRO A 270 25.88 -5.93 10.58
C PRO A 270 26.03 -7.23 11.37
N ASN A 271 27.06 -8.03 11.06
CA ASN A 271 27.36 -9.29 11.76
C ASN A 271 28.05 -9.11 13.12
N ARG A 272 28.64 -7.94 13.45
CA ARG A 272 29.30 -7.73 14.77
C ARG A 272 28.32 -7.45 15.90
N ARG A 273 27.17 -6.83 15.63
CA ARG A 273 26.12 -6.59 16.63
C ARG A 273 25.20 -7.80 16.86
N ARG A 274 25.21 -8.78 15.95
CA ARG A 274 24.45 -10.04 16.07
C ARG A 274 25.04 -11.00 17.11
N ARG A 275 26.28 -10.78 17.55
CA ARG A 275 27.04 -11.62 18.50
C ARG A 275 27.36 -10.90 19.81
N GLU A 276 26.68 -9.80 20.13
CA GLU A 276 26.72 -9.33 21.51
C GLU A 276 25.82 -10.28 22.32
N ALA A 277 26.46 -11.27 22.96
CA ALA A 277 25.85 -12.11 23.98
C ALA A 277 25.04 -11.22 24.95
N PRO A 278 23.94 -11.71 25.52
CA PRO A 278 23.13 -10.93 26.47
C PRO A 278 24.04 -10.36 27.55
N SER A 279 24.33 -9.06 27.46
CA SER A 279 25.05 -8.34 28.50
C SER A 279 24.17 -8.29 29.74
N SER A 280 24.78 -8.11 30.91
CA SER A 280 24.19 -8.06 32.25
C SER A 280 22.92 -7.21 32.42
N ASP A 281 22.56 -6.38 31.43
CA ASP A 281 21.44 -5.44 31.44
C ASP A 281 20.20 -5.95 30.67
N THR A 282 20.07 -7.26 30.50
CA THR A 282 18.98 -7.90 29.76
C THR A 282 17.78 -8.18 30.67
N ALA A 283 16.60 -7.66 30.35
CA ALA A 283 15.36 -8.02 31.02
C ALA A 283 14.70 -9.21 30.29
N TYR A 284 14.56 -10.34 30.99
CA TYR A 284 13.80 -11.48 30.50
C TYR A 284 12.31 -11.26 30.77
N TYR A 285 11.51 -11.31 29.71
CA TYR A 285 10.06 -11.48 29.80
C TYR A 285 9.75 -12.87 29.23
N GLU A 286 8.80 -13.60 29.78
CA GLU A 286 8.53 -15.03 29.45
C GLU A 286 8.50 -15.33 27.93
N LYS A 287 8.13 -14.34 27.11
CA LYS A 287 8.00 -14.45 25.64
C LYS A 287 9.18 -13.90 24.83
N PHE A 288 9.95 -12.93 25.35
CA PHE A 288 10.99 -12.22 24.58
C PHE A 288 12.07 -11.58 25.45
N THR A 289 13.18 -11.24 24.80
CA THR A 289 14.37 -10.65 25.42
C THR A 289 14.53 -9.20 24.94
N VAL A 290 14.53 -8.23 25.86
CA VAL A 290 14.74 -6.82 25.52
C VAL A 290 16.19 -6.42 25.78
N VAL A 291 16.86 -5.95 24.73
CA VAL A 291 18.24 -5.45 24.79
C VAL A 291 18.21 -3.92 24.79
N ASP A 292 18.05 -3.32 25.98
CA ASP A 292 17.95 -1.86 26.16
C ASP A 292 18.66 -1.35 27.41
N ARG A 293 19.95 -0.99 27.27
CA ARG A 293 20.77 -0.44 28.36
C ARG A 293 20.15 0.79 29.05
N GLN A 294 19.41 1.62 28.30
CA GLN A 294 18.83 2.86 28.85
C GLN A 294 17.46 2.65 29.49
N LYS A 295 16.90 1.43 29.41
CA LYS A 295 15.51 1.12 29.79
C LYS A 295 14.57 2.21 29.27
N SER A 296 14.70 2.52 27.98
CA SER A 296 14.02 3.62 27.31
C SER A 296 12.54 3.34 27.08
N VAL A 297 12.17 2.06 26.98
CA VAL A 297 10.79 1.60 26.81
C VAL A 297 10.56 0.43 27.75
N ARG A 298 9.40 0.41 28.41
CA ARG A 298 8.97 -0.67 29.29
C ARG A 298 8.58 -1.89 28.47
N GLU A 299 8.88 -3.06 29.01
CA GLU A 299 8.64 -4.38 28.43
C GLU A 299 7.17 -4.60 28.09
N VAL A 300 6.27 -4.00 28.86
CA VAL A 300 4.83 -4.10 28.62
C VAL A 300 4.44 -3.58 27.22
N VAL A 301 5.14 -2.61 26.65
CA VAL A 301 4.87 -2.15 25.29
C VAL A 301 5.07 -3.27 24.28
N PHE A 302 6.13 -4.06 24.46
CA PHE A 302 6.45 -5.20 23.59
C PHE A 302 5.53 -6.38 23.88
N GLY A 303 5.20 -6.64 25.15
CA GLY A 303 4.22 -7.68 25.51
C GLY A 303 2.81 -7.42 24.99
N GLU A 304 2.44 -6.15 24.78
CA GLU A 304 1.18 -5.80 24.12
C GLU A 304 1.30 -5.78 22.59
N SER A 305 2.52 -5.73 22.01
CA SER A 305 2.71 -5.55 20.57
C SER A 305 3.14 -6.82 19.84
N ILE A 306 4.04 -7.61 20.43
CA ILE A 306 4.54 -8.87 19.86
C ILE A 306 3.46 -9.92 20.02
N GLN A 307 3.06 -10.50 18.90
CA GLN A 307 2.04 -11.55 18.87
C GLN A 307 2.63 -12.95 18.82
N PHE A 308 3.91 -13.08 18.45
CA PHE A 308 4.56 -14.38 18.46
C PHE A 308 4.80 -14.92 19.89
N ASP A 309 4.65 -16.23 20.03
CA ASP A 309 5.07 -17.05 21.15
C ASP A 309 6.24 -17.97 20.78
N LYS A 310 7.09 -18.28 21.75
CA LYS A 310 8.20 -19.22 21.54
C LYS A 310 7.64 -20.63 21.29
N GLY A 311 8.19 -21.32 20.28
CA GLY A 311 7.84 -22.68 19.90
C GLY A 311 6.67 -22.81 18.92
N GLU A 312 5.92 -21.73 18.65
CA GLU A 312 4.84 -21.79 17.66
C GLU A 312 5.39 -21.78 16.23
N LEU A 313 4.58 -22.21 15.26
CA LEU A 313 4.94 -22.14 13.84
C LEU A 313 5.03 -20.69 13.39
N TYR A 314 6.00 -20.38 12.52
CA TYR A 314 6.03 -19.08 11.86
C TYR A 314 4.70 -18.82 11.13
N SER A 315 4.22 -17.59 11.25
CA SER A 315 3.04 -17.10 10.56
C SER A 315 3.25 -15.68 10.08
N GLU A 316 3.04 -15.47 8.79
CA GLU A 316 3.07 -14.14 8.20
C GLU A 316 1.99 -13.21 8.80
N ILE A 317 0.83 -13.77 9.17
CA ILE A 317 -0.24 -13.03 9.87
C ILE A 317 0.27 -12.48 11.21
N GLU A 318 0.91 -13.29 12.04
CA GLU A 318 1.42 -12.86 13.34
C GLU A 318 2.61 -11.89 13.22
N GLN A 319 3.45 -12.07 12.20
CA GLN A 319 4.47 -11.09 11.82
C GLN A 319 3.83 -9.73 11.50
N ASN A 320 2.85 -9.70 10.60
CA ASN A 320 2.20 -8.47 10.17
C ASN A 320 1.42 -7.79 11.30
N LYS A 321 0.74 -8.55 12.17
CA LYS A 321 0.12 -8.01 13.38
C LYS A 321 1.15 -7.38 14.31
N THR A 322 2.27 -8.07 14.57
CA THR A 322 3.35 -7.54 15.42
C THR A 322 3.90 -6.22 14.88
N LEU A 323 4.21 -6.18 13.58
CA LEU A 323 4.70 -4.97 12.91
C LEU A 323 3.68 -3.82 13.01
N SER A 324 2.41 -4.11 12.72
CA SER A 324 1.32 -3.12 12.77
C SER A 324 1.13 -2.56 14.18
N ARG A 325 1.18 -3.40 15.22
CA ARG A 325 1.05 -2.97 16.62
C ARG A 325 2.23 -2.15 17.09
N LEU A 326 3.46 -2.56 16.78
CA LEU A 326 4.67 -1.81 17.11
C LEU A 326 4.65 -0.41 16.47
N VAL A 327 4.28 -0.30 15.19
CA VAL A 327 4.07 1.01 14.53
C VAL A 327 2.89 1.76 15.17
N GLY A 328 1.81 1.04 15.48
CA GLY A 328 0.57 1.55 16.09
C GLY A 328 0.74 2.18 17.46
N THR A 329 1.81 1.83 18.21
CA THR A 329 2.21 2.53 19.44
C THR A 329 2.45 4.04 19.21
N GLY A 330 2.85 4.42 17.99
CA GLY A 330 3.25 5.77 17.62
C GLY A 330 4.60 6.20 18.23
N LEU A 331 5.33 5.27 18.84
CA LEU A 331 6.67 5.49 19.38
C LEU A 331 7.77 5.22 18.34
N PHE A 332 7.59 4.20 17.50
CA PHE A 332 8.60 3.75 16.55
C PHE A 332 8.32 4.26 15.14
N LYS A 333 9.32 4.89 14.51
CA LYS A 333 9.31 5.36 13.13
C LYS A 333 9.57 4.22 12.15
N PHE A 334 10.50 3.35 12.51
CA PHE A 334 10.89 2.19 11.70
C PHE A 334 10.93 0.96 12.58
N VAL A 335 10.35 -0.12 12.06
CA VAL A 335 10.33 -1.45 12.66
C VAL A 335 10.87 -2.41 11.62
N LYS A 336 12.00 -3.05 11.93
CA LYS A 336 12.58 -4.09 11.08
C LYS A 336 12.53 -5.42 11.83
N SER A 337 11.93 -6.43 11.22
CA SER A 337 11.94 -7.81 11.71
C SER A 337 12.93 -8.63 10.88
N ASP A 338 13.96 -9.14 11.53
CA ASP A 338 14.92 -10.06 10.91
C ASP A 338 14.70 -11.46 11.48
N PHE A 339 14.41 -12.44 10.62
CA PHE A 339 14.29 -13.84 10.98
C PHE A 339 15.57 -14.58 10.57
N THR A 340 16.14 -15.35 11.48
CA THR A 340 17.38 -16.09 11.26
C THR A 340 17.22 -17.55 11.59
N VAL A 341 17.61 -18.42 10.66
CA VAL A 341 17.67 -19.86 10.91
C VAL A 341 18.66 -20.13 12.05
N VAL A 342 18.15 -20.77 13.09
CA VAL A 342 18.96 -21.31 14.17
C VAL A 342 19.74 -22.48 13.59
N ARG A 343 21.04 -22.27 13.37
CA ARG A 343 21.95 -23.35 13.02
C ARG A 343 22.33 -24.04 14.32
N ASP A 344 21.86 -25.26 14.52
CA ASP A 344 22.23 -26.03 15.71
C ASP A 344 23.76 -26.16 15.74
N PRO A 345 24.46 -25.75 16.82
CA PRO A 345 25.92 -25.82 16.89
C PRO A 345 26.48 -27.24 16.65
N SER A 346 25.67 -28.28 16.89
CA SER A 346 25.99 -29.67 16.57
C SER A 346 26.10 -29.97 15.05
N THR A 347 25.77 -29.01 14.19
CA THR A 347 25.85 -29.10 12.72
C THR A 347 27.07 -28.37 12.15
N ILE A 348 27.95 -27.82 13.00
CA ILE A 348 29.15 -27.09 12.57
C ILE A 348 30.40 -27.85 13.06
N THR A 349 30.68 -29.03 12.48
CA THR A 349 32.00 -29.66 12.62
C THR A 349 32.31 -30.59 11.45
N GLY A 350 32.87 -30.06 10.35
CA GLY A 350 33.68 -30.83 9.39
C GLY A 350 32.93 -31.78 8.43
N SER A 351 33.40 -31.85 7.18
CA SER A 351 32.73 -32.57 6.08
C SER A 351 32.52 -34.07 6.29
N LEU A 352 33.20 -34.70 7.26
CA LEU A 352 33.01 -36.11 7.61
C LEU A 352 31.81 -36.38 8.54
N PHE A 353 31.42 -35.41 9.38
CA PHE A 353 30.20 -35.50 10.18
C PHE A 353 28.95 -35.21 9.35
N ASP A 354 29.01 -34.32 8.35
CA ASP A 354 27.90 -34.09 7.43
C ASP A 354 27.49 -35.36 6.69
N VAL A 355 28.45 -36.17 6.23
CA VAL A 355 28.15 -37.46 5.57
C VAL A 355 27.50 -38.43 6.56
N THR A 356 28.06 -38.55 7.77
CA THR A 356 27.54 -39.47 8.80
C THR A 356 26.15 -39.06 9.29
N TYR A 357 25.93 -37.76 9.51
CA TYR A 357 24.65 -37.18 9.92
C TYR A 357 23.57 -37.31 8.85
N ASN A 358 23.90 -36.99 7.59
CA ASN A 358 22.98 -37.20 6.47
C ASN A 358 22.68 -38.70 6.27
N THR A 359 23.65 -39.58 6.49
CA THR A 359 23.45 -41.04 6.42
C THR A 359 22.56 -41.53 7.58
N MET A 360 22.75 -41.01 8.79
CA MET A 360 21.90 -41.33 9.94
C MET A 360 20.46 -40.83 9.76
N LEU A 361 20.27 -39.64 9.18
CA LEU A 361 18.95 -39.11 8.78
C LEU A 361 18.29 -39.99 7.71
N GLN A 362 19.02 -40.37 6.65
CA GLN A 362 18.51 -41.25 5.59
C GLN A 362 18.14 -42.65 6.11
N ARG A 363 18.85 -43.13 7.14
CA ARG A 363 18.59 -44.42 7.81
C ARG A 363 17.56 -44.33 8.95
N GLY A 364 17.00 -43.15 9.21
CA GLY A 364 16.00 -42.94 10.27
C GLY A 364 16.54 -43.10 11.70
N LEU A 365 17.86 -43.03 11.89
CA LEU A 365 18.53 -43.23 13.18
C LEU A 365 18.51 -41.97 14.06
N ILE A 366 18.34 -40.81 13.43
CA ILE A 366 18.16 -39.51 14.10
C ILE A 366 17.03 -38.75 13.39
N SER A 367 16.26 -37.97 14.14
CA SER A 367 15.26 -37.05 13.59
C SER A 367 15.91 -35.74 13.17
N THR A 368 15.48 -35.18 12.02
CA THR A 368 15.89 -33.83 11.60
C THR A 368 15.57 -32.84 12.72
N PRO A 369 16.51 -31.98 13.15
CA PRO A 369 16.24 -30.96 14.15
C PRO A 369 15.08 -30.11 13.65
N ASP A 370 14.13 -29.80 14.54
CA ASP A 370 12.99 -28.96 14.19
C ASP A 370 13.54 -27.62 13.63
N PRO A 371 13.22 -27.25 12.39
CA PRO A 371 13.70 -26.02 11.79
C PRO A 371 13.23 -24.82 12.64
N ARG A 372 14.18 -24.04 13.13
CA ARG A 372 13.92 -22.96 14.10
C ARG A 372 14.37 -21.60 13.58
N LEU A 373 13.62 -20.55 13.93
CA LEU A 373 13.92 -19.16 13.58
C LEU A 373 14.03 -18.31 14.85
N ASP A 374 15.17 -17.64 15.01
CA ASP A 374 15.26 -16.51 15.92
C ASP A 374 14.72 -15.25 15.22
N VAL A 375 13.98 -14.44 15.96
CA VAL A 375 13.36 -13.20 15.48
C VAL A 375 14.01 -12.02 16.19
N THR A 376 14.51 -11.06 15.42
CA THR A 376 15.06 -9.81 15.97
C THR A 376 14.27 -8.62 15.48
N TYR A 377 13.61 -7.92 16.40
CA TYR A 377 12.92 -6.66 16.16
C TYR A 377 13.84 -5.47 16.43
N SER A 378 14.35 -4.86 15.36
CA SER A 378 15.15 -3.65 15.40
C SER A 378 14.26 -2.42 15.25
N LEU A 379 14.15 -1.61 16.31
CA LEU A 379 13.22 -0.48 16.37
C LEU A 379 13.95 0.86 16.40
N THR A 380 13.50 1.81 15.58
CA THR A 380 13.96 3.20 15.61
C THR A 380 12.86 4.11 16.14
N GLN A 381 13.10 4.80 17.25
CA GLN A 381 12.11 5.70 17.86
C GLN A 381 11.98 7.04 17.13
N TYR A 382 10.78 7.64 17.18
CA TYR A 382 10.59 9.06 16.85
C TYR A 382 11.30 9.97 17.86
N PRO A 383 11.59 11.23 17.50
CA PRO A 383 11.99 12.23 18.48
C PRO A 383 10.96 12.32 19.63
N LYS A 384 11.47 12.27 20.87
CA LYS A 384 10.65 12.28 22.09
C LYS A 384 9.75 13.51 22.16
N LYS A 385 10.26 14.68 21.78
CA LYS A 385 9.55 15.95 21.83
C LYS A 385 9.35 16.49 20.42
N ARG A 386 8.17 17.05 20.14
CA ARG A 386 7.88 17.80 18.91
C ARG A 386 7.06 19.03 19.25
N ILE A 387 7.47 20.17 18.70
CA ILE A 387 6.69 21.41 18.70
C ILE A 387 6.22 21.65 17.26
N SER A 388 5.01 22.15 17.11
CA SER A 388 4.42 22.54 15.83
C SER A 388 3.65 23.84 16.02
N MET A 389 3.82 24.76 15.08
CA MET A 389 3.08 26.01 15.01
C MET A 389 2.55 26.14 13.58
N GLU A 390 1.27 26.45 13.45
CA GLU A 390 0.60 26.59 12.16
C GLU A 390 -0.27 27.84 12.20
N ALA A 391 -0.14 28.70 11.20
CA ALA A 391 -0.96 29.89 11.02
C ALA A 391 -1.70 29.80 9.69
N GLY A 392 -2.98 30.17 9.67
CA GLY A 392 -3.79 30.13 8.47
C GLY A 392 -4.91 31.17 8.49
N GLY A 393 -5.37 31.54 7.29
CA GLY A 393 -6.53 32.40 7.08
C GLY A 393 -7.62 31.67 6.31
N TYR A 394 -8.87 32.02 6.56
CA TYR A 394 -10.03 31.46 5.87
C TYR A 394 -11.09 32.54 5.65
N THR A 395 -11.96 32.33 4.66
CA THR A 395 -13.13 33.17 4.42
C THR A 395 -14.40 32.36 4.66
N LEU A 396 -15.45 33.04 5.11
CA LEU A 396 -16.76 32.46 5.36
C LEU A 396 -17.78 33.05 4.38
N ASN A 397 -18.83 32.30 4.09
CA ASN A 397 -19.87 32.68 3.12
C ASN A 397 -20.65 33.95 3.51
N ASP A 398 -20.54 34.41 4.76
CA ASP A 398 -21.14 35.64 5.26
C ASP A 398 -20.19 36.85 5.24
N ALA A 399 -19.23 36.86 4.31
CA ALA A 399 -18.24 37.92 4.11
C ALA A 399 -17.42 38.25 5.38
N ARG A 400 -17.08 37.19 6.13
CA ARG A 400 -16.09 37.23 7.20
C ARG A 400 -14.77 36.64 6.74
N VAL A 401 -13.70 37.22 7.23
CA VAL A 401 -12.34 36.70 7.12
C VAL A 401 -11.88 36.33 8.52
N GLY A 402 -11.36 35.12 8.66
CA GLY A 402 -10.85 34.58 9.91
C GLY A 402 -9.36 34.28 9.81
N SER A 403 -8.68 34.41 10.93
CA SER A 403 -7.32 33.89 11.13
C SER A 403 -7.32 32.86 12.26
N ARG A 404 -6.49 31.84 12.13
CA ARG A 404 -6.29 30.80 13.14
C ARG A 404 -4.81 30.52 13.31
N LEU A 405 -4.39 30.45 14.56
CA LEU A 405 -3.07 30.04 15.01
C LEU A 405 -3.21 28.78 15.86
N ASN A 406 -2.54 27.71 15.46
CA ASN A 406 -2.47 26.46 16.19
C ASN A 406 -1.05 26.26 16.73
N PHE A 407 -0.95 26.00 18.02
CA PHE A 407 0.27 25.56 18.69
C PHE A 407 0.08 24.12 19.18
N SER A 408 1.07 23.27 19.00
CA SER A 408 1.04 21.91 19.53
C SER A 408 2.42 21.48 20.01
N TRP A 409 2.49 21.11 21.29
CA TRP A 409 3.62 20.42 21.87
C TRP A 409 3.24 18.97 22.18
N ARG A 410 4.11 18.03 21.81
CA ARG A 410 3.91 16.59 22.07
C ARG A 410 5.16 15.99 22.68
N HIS A 411 4.98 15.24 23.76
CA HIS A 411 5.96 14.34 24.36
C HIS A 411 5.53 12.89 24.14
N ARG A 412 6.34 12.11 23.43
CA ARG A 412 6.19 10.67 23.27
C ARG A 412 6.93 9.94 24.37
N ASN A 413 6.35 8.86 24.83
CA ASN A 413 6.91 7.94 25.80
C ASN A 413 7.24 8.61 27.14
N LEU A 414 6.30 9.40 27.69
CA LEU A 414 6.53 10.19 28.91
C LEU A 414 6.89 9.31 30.11
N PHE A 415 6.21 8.18 30.30
CA PHE A 415 6.45 7.23 31.39
C PHE A 415 7.05 5.90 30.89
N LYS A 416 7.70 5.95 29.72
CA LYS A 416 8.36 4.81 29.06
C LYS A 416 7.40 3.70 28.61
N GLY A 417 6.08 3.83 28.73
CA GLY A 417 5.08 2.85 28.27
C GLY A 417 4.46 3.21 26.91
N ALA A 418 5.21 3.90 26.05
CA ALA A 418 4.78 4.42 24.76
C ALA A 418 3.61 5.43 24.82
N GLU A 419 3.41 6.08 25.96
CA GLU A 419 2.32 7.03 26.16
C GLU A 419 2.60 8.36 25.44
N GLN A 420 1.58 8.99 24.90
CA GLN A 420 1.68 10.27 24.23
C GLN A 420 0.99 11.34 25.05
N PHE A 421 1.77 12.29 25.53
CA PHE A 421 1.27 13.51 26.16
C PHE A 421 1.33 14.65 25.14
N ALA A 422 0.23 15.36 24.96
CA ALA A 422 0.15 16.49 24.04
C ALA A 422 -0.57 17.66 24.69
N VAL A 423 -0.05 18.86 24.45
CA VAL A 423 -0.68 20.13 24.79
C VAL A 423 -0.91 20.88 23.48
N LYS A 424 -2.13 21.34 23.25
CA LYS A 424 -2.50 22.13 22.08
C LYS A 424 -3.10 23.45 22.53
N GLY A 425 -2.74 24.52 21.84
CA GLY A 425 -3.35 25.84 21.96
C GLY A 425 -3.89 26.25 20.60
N ILE A 426 -5.08 26.85 20.58
CA ILE A 426 -5.71 27.39 19.38
C ILE A 426 -6.10 28.82 19.69
N GLY A 427 -5.72 29.75 18.84
CA GLY A 427 -6.18 31.13 18.90
C GLY A 427 -6.73 31.55 17.54
N GLY A 428 -7.79 32.32 17.51
CA GLY A 428 -8.33 32.85 16.27
C GLY A 428 -9.22 34.05 16.48
N PHE A 429 -9.42 34.77 15.39
CA PHE A 429 -10.34 35.88 15.32
C PHE A 429 -11.01 35.88 13.95
N GLU A 430 -12.26 36.34 13.88
CA GLU A 430 -12.99 36.56 12.63
C GLU A 430 -13.53 37.99 12.62
N VAL A 431 -13.30 38.68 11.51
CA VAL A 431 -13.77 40.04 11.25
C VAL A 431 -14.61 40.04 9.98
N GLN A 432 -15.70 40.79 10.01
CA GLN A 432 -16.53 40.99 8.82
C GLN A 432 -15.96 42.12 7.95
N TYR A 433 -15.78 41.86 6.66
CA TYR A 433 -15.29 42.85 5.70
C TYR A 433 -16.39 43.37 4.74
N GLY A 434 -17.60 42.80 4.80
CA GLY A 434 -18.74 43.26 4.01
C GLY A 434 -20.06 42.55 4.37
N GLY A 435 -21.16 42.95 3.74
CA GLY A 435 -22.50 42.40 3.95
C GLY A 435 -23.53 43.44 4.39
N GLN A 436 -24.82 43.19 4.15
CA GLN A 436 -25.90 44.14 4.49
C GLN A 436 -26.13 44.28 6.01
N ASN A 437 -25.89 43.21 6.77
CA ASN A 437 -26.04 43.22 8.23
C ASN A 437 -24.67 43.29 8.89
N GLN A 438 -24.48 44.28 9.76
CA GLN A 438 -23.31 44.35 10.63
C GLN A 438 -23.37 43.21 11.66
N ARG A 439 -22.38 42.34 11.64
CA ARG A 439 -22.19 41.25 12.58
C ARG A 439 -20.96 41.53 13.42
N PRO A 440 -21.02 41.29 14.74
CA PRO A 440 -19.89 41.52 15.61
C PRO A 440 -18.74 40.55 15.33
N ASN A 441 -17.52 41.02 15.61
CA ASN A 441 -16.32 40.22 15.55
C ASN A 441 -16.39 39.05 16.53
N THR A 442 -15.68 37.97 16.19
CA THR A 442 -15.59 36.81 17.05
C THR A 442 -14.14 36.49 17.37
N TYR A 443 -13.90 36.05 18.61
CA TYR A 443 -12.61 35.62 19.09
C TYR A 443 -12.76 34.23 19.68
N ASN A 444 -11.83 33.34 19.34
CA ASN A 444 -11.80 31.97 19.84
C ASN A 444 -10.43 31.66 20.42
N LEU A 445 -10.40 31.16 21.65
CA LEU A 445 -9.20 30.66 22.32
C LEU A 445 -9.50 29.25 22.84
N GLY A 446 -8.62 28.30 22.59
CA GLY A 446 -8.78 26.91 23.01
C GLY A 446 -7.49 26.38 23.58
N ALA A 447 -7.57 25.59 24.65
CA ALA A 447 -6.47 24.84 25.22
C ALA A 447 -6.90 23.38 25.41
N GLU A 448 -6.06 22.43 25.00
CA GLU A 448 -6.33 21.01 25.11
C GLU A 448 -5.10 20.28 25.63
N VAL A 449 -5.29 19.49 26.68
CA VAL A 449 -4.32 18.51 27.15
C VAL A 449 -4.85 17.13 26.80
N ASN A 450 -4.02 16.31 26.15
CA ASN A 450 -4.36 14.96 25.75
C ASN A 450 -3.28 13.98 26.21
N TYR A 451 -3.70 12.90 26.84
CA TYR A 451 -2.86 11.79 27.27
C TYR A 451 -3.42 10.49 26.69
N THR A 452 -2.63 9.88 25.80
CA THR A 452 -3.00 8.64 25.13
C THR A 452 -2.06 7.52 25.53
N VAL A 453 -2.62 6.40 25.98
CA VAL A 453 -1.88 5.18 26.35
C VAL A 453 -2.20 4.10 25.33
N PRO A 454 -1.22 3.46 24.67
CA PRO A 454 -1.46 2.50 23.58
C PRO A 454 -1.79 1.09 24.11
N ARG A 455 -2.79 1.02 24.98
CA ARG A 455 -3.42 -0.20 25.51
C ARG A 455 -4.71 0.16 26.23
N PHE A 456 -5.51 -0.84 26.58
CA PHE A 456 -6.58 -0.66 27.56
C PHE A 456 -5.99 -0.38 28.95
N LEU A 457 -6.43 0.73 29.55
CA LEU A 457 -6.20 1.04 30.96
C LEU A 457 -7.52 0.77 31.69
N VAL A 458 -7.71 -0.48 32.08
CA VAL A 458 -8.86 -0.93 32.90
C VAL A 458 -8.34 -1.43 34.24
N PRO A 459 -9.07 -1.21 35.34
CA PRO A 459 -8.67 -1.73 36.63
C PRO A 459 -8.85 -3.26 36.66
N PHE A 460 -7.98 -3.94 37.42
CA PHE A 460 -8.05 -5.38 37.77
C PHE A 460 -7.88 -6.43 36.64
N ILE A 461 -8.08 -6.07 35.37
CA ILE A 461 -8.02 -7.03 34.24
C ILE A 461 -6.99 -6.56 33.20
N ARG A 462 -6.24 -7.50 32.60
CA ARG A 462 -5.40 -7.22 31.42
C ARG A 462 -6.06 -7.79 30.18
N ILE A 463 -6.55 -6.90 29.32
CA ILE A 463 -7.15 -7.27 28.03
C ILE A 463 -6.08 -7.17 26.95
N ARG A 464 -5.77 -8.29 26.31
CA ARG A 464 -4.83 -8.38 25.18
C ARG A 464 -5.56 -8.89 23.94
N PRO A 465 -6.13 -8.00 23.11
CA PRO A 465 -6.71 -8.41 21.85
C PRO A 465 -5.63 -9.02 20.96
N SER A 466 -5.98 -9.99 20.11
CA SER A 466 -5.07 -10.61 19.13
C SER A 466 -5.14 -9.95 17.74
N THR A 467 -5.73 -8.74 17.66
CA THR A 467 -5.93 -8.01 16.40
C THR A 467 -4.66 -7.29 15.95
N ALA A 468 -4.60 -6.86 14.68
CA ALA A 468 -3.47 -6.07 14.18
C ALA A 468 -3.43 -4.63 14.73
N PHE A 469 -4.51 -4.18 15.37
CA PHE A 469 -4.67 -2.80 15.83
C PHE A 469 -4.53 -2.72 17.34
N LEU A 470 -3.53 -1.95 17.79
CA LEU A 470 -3.30 -1.73 19.22
C LEU A 470 -4.39 -0.79 19.79
N PRO A 471 -5.17 -1.22 20.81
CA PRO A 471 -6.17 -0.37 21.42
C PRO A 471 -5.53 0.82 22.13
N LYS A 472 -6.30 1.89 22.33
CA LYS A 472 -5.81 3.13 22.96
C LYS A 472 -6.77 3.59 24.03
N THR A 473 -6.25 3.95 25.20
CA THR A 473 -6.97 4.74 26.20
C THR A 473 -6.67 6.21 25.95
N ILE A 474 -7.70 7.03 25.86
CA ILE A 474 -7.62 8.47 25.61
C ILE A 474 -8.20 9.19 26.81
N ILE A 475 -7.39 10.07 27.39
CA ILE A 475 -7.78 10.97 28.48
C ILE A 475 -7.46 12.38 28.03
N SER A 476 -8.48 13.23 27.88
CA SER A 476 -8.26 14.61 27.45
C SER A 476 -9.09 15.60 28.26
N ALA A 477 -8.51 16.77 28.49
CA ALA A 477 -9.17 17.92 29.06
C ALA A 477 -9.05 19.09 28.08
N LYS A 478 -10.17 19.68 27.70
CA LYS A 478 -10.26 20.79 26.75
C LYS A 478 -11.01 21.95 27.38
N TYR A 479 -10.51 23.16 27.15
CA TYR A 479 -11.18 24.40 27.51
C TYR A 479 -11.25 25.29 26.27
N ASP A 480 -12.46 25.72 25.91
CA ASP A 480 -12.70 26.66 24.82
C ASP A 480 -13.38 27.92 25.36
N TYR A 481 -12.82 29.06 25.00
CA TYR A 481 -13.38 30.38 25.19
C TYR A 481 -13.79 30.95 23.84
N PHE A 482 -15.07 31.29 23.71
CA PHE A 482 -15.62 31.93 22.52
C PHE A 482 -16.32 33.22 22.90
N LEU A 483 -15.90 34.31 22.28
CA LEU A 483 -16.49 35.63 22.47
C LEU A 483 -17.04 36.12 21.13
N ARG A 484 -18.32 36.47 21.13
CA ARG A 484 -18.92 37.27 20.07
C ARG A 484 -19.23 38.66 20.63
N THR A 485 -18.48 39.65 20.18
CA THR A 485 -18.46 40.98 20.81
C THR A 485 -19.86 41.59 20.89
N GLY A 486 -20.23 42.11 22.07
CA GLY A 486 -21.53 42.75 22.26
C GLY A 486 -22.75 41.82 22.22
N LEU A 487 -22.57 40.50 22.07
CA LEU A 487 -23.68 39.54 22.09
C LEU A 487 -23.55 38.53 23.23
N TYR A 488 -22.52 37.69 23.21
CA TYR A 488 -22.37 36.64 24.22
C TYR A 488 -20.93 36.16 24.36
N ARG A 489 -20.67 35.54 25.50
CA ARG A 489 -19.45 34.78 25.81
C ARG A 489 -19.83 33.35 26.18
N ILE A 490 -19.11 32.38 25.65
CA ILE A 490 -19.26 30.96 25.98
C ILE A 490 -17.92 30.47 26.51
N ASN A 491 -17.98 29.81 27.67
CA ASN A 491 -16.88 29.05 28.23
C ASN A 491 -17.30 27.58 28.24
N SER A 492 -16.53 26.72 27.58
CA SER A 492 -16.84 25.30 27.46
C SER A 492 -15.67 24.49 27.99
N GLY A 493 -15.92 23.67 29.00
CA GLY A 493 -14.99 22.66 29.48
C GLY A 493 -15.43 21.27 29.00
N THR A 494 -14.51 20.47 28.49
CA THR A 494 -14.78 19.08 28.10
C THR A 494 -13.73 18.17 28.71
N LEU A 495 -14.19 17.17 29.45
CA LEU A 495 -13.36 16.07 29.92
C LEU A 495 -13.77 14.81 29.15
N THR A 496 -12.80 14.11 28.59
CA THR A 496 -13.02 12.89 27.84
C THR A 496 -12.18 11.78 28.45
N PHE A 497 -12.82 10.67 28.76
CA PHE A 497 -12.17 9.40 29.05
C PHE A 497 -12.82 8.36 28.15
N GLY A 498 -12.01 7.63 27.38
CA GLY A 498 -12.56 6.62 26.47
C GLY A 498 -11.50 5.69 25.92
N TYR A 499 -11.98 4.66 25.25
CA TYR A 499 -11.15 3.69 24.55
C TYR A 499 -11.39 3.80 23.04
N ALA A 500 -10.33 3.63 22.26
CA ALA A 500 -10.40 3.50 20.81
C ALA A 500 -9.78 2.15 20.43
N TRP A 501 -10.55 1.29 19.78
CA TRP A 501 -10.08 -0.03 19.34
C TRP A 501 -10.65 -0.36 17.97
N LYS A 502 -10.02 -1.31 17.29
CA LYS A 502 -10.51 -1.84 16.01
C LYS A 502 -10.45 -3.35 16.05
N GLU A 503 -11.59 -3.98 15.80
CA GLU A 503 -11.68 -5.44 15.70
C GLU A 503 -11.09 -5.91 14.37
N THR A 504 -11.44 -5.22 13.28
CA THR A 504 -10.95 -5.54 11.93
C THR A 504 -10.71 -4.26 11.14
N ALA A 505 -10.03 -4.37 9.99
CA ALA A 505 -9.82 -3.22 9.11
C ALA A 505 -11.15 -2.64 8.55
N LYS A 506 -12.23 -3.42 8.56
CA LYS A 506 -13.55 -3.05 8.04
C LYS A 506 -14.56 -2.62 9.12
N LYS A 507 -14.24 -2.84 10.40
CA LYS A 507 -15.13 -2.57 11.53
C LYS A 507 -14.41 -1.66 12.54
N GLU A 508 -14.82 -0.40 12.56
CA GLU A 508 -14.44 0.57 13.58
C GLU A 508 -15.48 0.53 14.72
N ALA A 509 -15.02 0.65 15.97
CA ALA A 509 -15.87 0.69 17.16
C ALA A 509 -15.51 1.92 18.01
#